data_AF-A0A7X7LI63-F1
#
_entry.id   AF-A0A7X7LI63-F1
#
_cell.length_a   1.000
_cell.length_b   1.000
_cell.length_c   1.000
_cell.angle_alpha   90.00
_cell.angle_beta   90.00
_cell.angle_gamma   90.00
#
_symmetry.space_group_name_H-M   'P 1'
#
loop_
_entity.id
_entity.type
_entity.pdbx_description
1 polymer ?
#
loop_
_entity_poly.entity_id
_entity_poly.type
_entity_poly.pdbx_seq_one_letter_code
_entity_poly.pdbx_strand_id
1 'polypeptide(L)'
;MKASVVFLMMFILGYPGCSGIKDHNINDCPKIKNPDDFAEEVFDVCNKSMTRLYLLVGGMPDINDSIRYEVKLIRDQAIEELVYLGKAREKMNKPAREGCSEKLKQKLPMIRRSASAGLLDVAVPHYRAIDISFANELDAFSRLEIYAQFELLREQLPEEAKRLGISKPD
;
A
#
# COMPACT_ATOMS: atom_id res chain seq x y z
N MET A 1 50.16 19.36 20.20
CA MET A 1 49.90 18.73 18.88
C MET A 1 49.82 17.23 19.13
N LYS A 2 48.76 16.47 18.86
CA LYS A 2 47.79 16.50 17.75
C LYS A 2 46.41 16.10 18.28
N ALA A 3 45.37 16.84 17.88
CA ALA A 3 43.98 16.47 18.08
C ALA A 3 43.61 15.43 17.01
N SER A 4 43.20 14.23 17.44
CA SER A 4 42.64 13.22 16.54
C SER A 4 41.15 13.52 16.36
N VAL A 5 40.84 14.31 15.34
CA VAL A 5 39.48 14.45 14.81
C VAL A 5 39.17 13.18 14.03
N VAL A 6 38.41 12.26 14.64
CA VAL A 6 37.81 11.13 13.94
C VAL A 6 36.61 11.66 13.18
N PHE A 7 36.85 12.06 11.93
CA PHE A 7 35.83 12.44 10.96
C PHE A 7 35.16 11.15 10.48
N LEU A 8 34.09 10.71 11.17
CA LEU A 8 33.28 9.59 10.73
C LEU A 8 32.48 10.04 9.50
N MET A 9 33.04 9.73 8.34
CA MET A 9 32.53 10.02 7.03
C MET A 9 31.15 9.38 6.86
N MET A 10 30.14 10.24 6.79
CA MET A 10 28.77 9.94 6.45
C MET A 10 28.76 9.29 5.06
N PHE A 11 28.65 7.97 5.00
CA PHE A 11 28.40 7.23 3.76
C PHE A 11 26.97 7.54 3.32
N ILE A 12 26.82 8.64 2.57
CA ILE A 12 25.68 8.87 1.70
C ILE A 12 25.80 7.81 0.60
N LEU A 13 25.27 6.62 0.87
CA LEU A 13 24.91 5.69 -0.18
C LEU A 13 23.79 6.37 -0.97
N GLY A 14 24.20 7.07 -2.02
CA GLY A 14 23.31 7.52 -3.07
C GLY A 14 22.65 6.29 -3.65
N TYR A 15 21.39 6.07 -3.28
CA TYR A 15 20.50 5.20 -4.02
C TYR A 15 20.30 5.84 -5.40
N PRO A 16 20.84 5.24 -6.47
CA PRO A 16 20.55 5.71 -7.80
C PRO A 16 19.08 5.40 -8.07
N GLY A 17 18.34 6.44 -8.44
CA GLY A 17 17.20 6.30 -9.33
C GLY A 17 15.95 5.67 -8.73
N CYS A 18 14.92 6.50 -8.63
CA CYS A 18 13.54 6.14 -8.90
C CYS A 18 13.43 4.92 -9.82
N SER A 19 13.08 3.76 -9.25
CA SER A 19 12.59 2.64 -10.05
C SER A 19 11.07 2.62 -9.94
N GLY A 20 10.46 3.38 -10.85
CA GLY A 20 9.09 3.19 -11.32
C GLY A 20 7.98 3.45 -10.30
N ILE A 21 7.70 4.73 -10.05
CA ILE A 21 6.29 5.14 -10.18
C ILE A 21 6.00 4.88 -11.65
N LYS A 22 5.20 3.85 -11.97
CA LYS A 22 4.61 3.79 -13.30
C LYS A 22 3.72 5.03 -13.32
N ASP A 23 4.13 6.08 -14.01
CA ASP A 23 3.24 7.17 -14.41
C ASP A 23 2.16 6.52 -15.25
N HIS A 24 1.12 6.03 -14.58
CA HIS A 24 -0.07 5.56 -15.23
C HIS A 24 -0.71 6.81 -15.81
N ASN A 25 -0.44 7.07 -17.10
CA ASN A 25 -1.24 8.01 -17.85
C ASN A 25 -2.70 7.64 -17.57
N ILE A 26 -3.48 8.58 -17.03
CA ILE A 26 -4.89 8.35 -16.67
C ILE A 26 -5.70 7.78 -17.85
N ASN A 27 -5.21 7.97 -19.08
CA ASN A 27 -5.79 7.43 -20.32
C ASN A 27 -5.33 6.00 -20.68
N ASP A 28 -4.20 5.53 -20.15
CA ASP A 28 -3.80 4.14 -20.29
C ASP A 28 -4.65 3.32 -19.32
N CYS A 29 -5.48 2.42 -19.84
CA CYS A 29 -6.15 1.43 -19.02
C CYS A 29 -5.11 0.36 -18.63
N PRO A 30 -5.03 -0.09 -17.37
CA PRO A 30 -4.09 -1.15 -17.02
C PRO A 30 -4.40 -2.36 -17.88
N LYS A 31 -3.35 -3.05 -18.33
CA LYS A 31 -3.45 -4.22 -19.23
C LYS A 31 -3.96 -5.45 -18.47
N ILE A 32 -5.08 -5.31 -17.78
CA ILE A 32 -5.76 -6.39 -17.07
C ILE A 32 -6.58 -7.17 -18.10
N LYS A 33 -6.06 -8.31 -18.55
CA LYS A 33 -6.71 -9.09 -19.61
C LYS A 33 -7.71 -10.10 -19.04
N ASN A 34 -7.53 -10.49 -17.78
CA ASN A 34 -8.32 -11.52 -17.12
C ASN A 34 -8.31 -11.32 -15.58
N PRO A 35 -9.15 -12.07 -14.84
CA PRO A 35 -9.19 -12.04 -13.38
C PRO A 35 -7.89 -12.39 -12.64
N ASP A 36 -7.04 -13.25 -13.20
CA ASP A 36 -5.77 -13.62 -12.58
C ASP A 36 -4.77 -12.46 -12.65
N ASP A 37 -4.69 -11.76 -13.80
CA ASP A 37 -3.87 -10.56 -13.96
C ASP A 37 -4.27 -9.47 -12.95
N PHE A 38 -5.57 -9.28 -12.73
CA PHE A 38 -6.08 -8.32 -11.74
C PHE A 38 -5.58 -8.65 -10.34
N ALA A 39 -5.75 -9.91 -9.93
CA ALA A 39 -5.40 -10.34 -8.59
C ALA A 39 -3.89 -10.28 -8.34
N GLU A 40 -3.08 -10.56 -9.36
CA GLU A 40 -1.62 -10.44 -9.29
C GLU A 40 -1.17 -8.98 -9.15
N GLU A 41 -1.70 -8.07 -9.97
CA GLU A 41 -1.34 -6.64 -9.88
C GLU A 41 -1.75 -6.04 -8.53
N VAL A 42 -2.94 -6.39 -8.00
CA VAL A 42 -3.35 -5.96 -6.65
C VAL A 42 -2.42 -6.55 -5.58
N PHE A 43 -2.05 -7.83 -5.71
CA PHE A 43 -1.09 -8.47 -4.80
C PHE A 43 0.25 -7.73 -4.79
N ASP A 44 0.79 -7.42 -5.97
CA ASP A 44 2.07 -6.74 -6.12
C ASP A 44 2.07 -5.35 -5.50
N VAL A 45 1.02 -4.56 -5.71
CA VAL A 45 0.89 -3.23 -5.10
C VAL A 45 0.87 -3.33 -3.57
N CYS A 46 0.07 -4.23 -3.03
CA CYS A 46 0.01 -4.46 -1.59
C CYS A 46 1.38 -4.91 -1.05
N ASN A 47 2.01 -5.90 -1.68
CA ASN A 47 3.29 -6.45 -1.23
C ASN A 47 4.42 -5.41 -1.29
N LYS A 48 4.53 -4.66 -2.40
CA LYS A 48 5.49 -3.55 -2.55
C LYS A 48 5.31 -2.50 -1.44
N SER A 49 4.06 -2.13 -1.14
CA SER A 49 3.74 -1.14 -0.11
C SER A 49 4.09 -1.64 1.28
N MET A 50 3.77 -2.91 1.59
CA MET A 50 4.16 -3.56 2.84
C MET A 50 5.67 -3.65 3.00
N THR A 51 6.41 -4.00 1.95
CA THR A 51 7.88 -4.05 1.99
C THR A 51 8.48 -2.67 2.24
N ARG A 52 7.96 -1.62 1.60
CA ARG A 52 8.41 -0.23 1.86
C ARG A 52 8.12 0.19 3.30
N LEU A 53 6.93 -0.12 3.80
CA LEU A 53 6.58 0.13 5.19
C LEU A 53 7.52 -0.62 6.14
N TYR A 54 7.84 -1.88 5.82
CA TYR A 54 8.79 -2.68 6.60
C TYR A 54 10.17 -2.05 6.70
N LEU A 55 10.70 -1.56 5.59
CA LEU A 55 12.00 -0.88 5.59
C LEU A 55 11.99 0.42 6.40
N LEU A 56 10.84 1.10 6.46
CA LEU A 56 10.68 2.36 7.17
C LEU A 56 10.54 2.16 8.69
N VAL A 57 9.67 1.24 9.12
CA VAL A 57 9.29 1.10 10.54
C VAL A 57 9.69 -0.22 11.18
N GLY A 58 10.33 -1.13 10.44
CA GLY A 58 10.72 -2.45 10.92
C GLY A 58 11.74 -2.43 12.06
N GLY A 59 12.57 -1.38 12.13
CA GLY A 59 13.48 -1.13 13.26
C GLY A 59 12.83 -0.43 14.45
N MET A 60 11.53 -0.16 14.41
CA MET A 60 10.77 0.60 15.40
C MET A 60 11.42 1.95 15.77
N PRO A 61 11.75 2.82 14.78
CA PRO A 61 12.30 4.13 15.08
C PRO A 61 11.33 4.99 15.90
N ASP A 62 11.87 5.98 16.62
CA ASP A 62 11.03 6.98 17.29
C ASP A 62 10.15 7.73 16.28
N ILE A 63 8.91 7.98 16.68
CA ILE A 63 7.94 8.69 15.85
C ILE A 63 8.38 10.15 15.70
N ASN A 64 8.52 10.59 14.46
CA ASN A 64 8.77 11.98 14.11
C ASN A 64 8.00 12.34 12.82
N ASP A 65 8.00 13.63 12.47
CA ASP A 65 7.23 14.14 11.32
C ASP A 65 7.67 13.50 10.00
N SER A 66 8.96 13.17 9.85
CA SER A 66 9.47 12.50 8.65
C SER A 66 8.90 11.08 8.52
N ILE A 67 8.88 10.30 9.61
CA ILE A 67 8.32 8.95 9.61
C ILE A 67 6.82 8.98 9.29
N ARG A 68 6.07 9.92 9.89
CA ARG A 68 4.64 10.09 9.59
C ARG A 68 4.39 10.44 8.14
N TYR A 69 5.16 11.39 7.62
CA TYR A 69 5.07 11.79 6.23
C TYR A 69 5.30 10.61 5.28
N GLU A 70 6.36 9.83 5.51
CA GLU A 70 6.70 8.68 4.67
C GLU A 70 5.64 7.56 4.76
N VAL A 71 5.12 7.26 5.96
CA VAL A 71 4.01 6.28 6.12
C VAL A 71 2.81 6.70 5.29
N LYS A 72 2.40 7.97 5.40
CA LYS A 72 1.28 8.52 4.64
C LYS A 72 1.56 8.47 3.14
N LEU A 73 2.75 8.86 2.70
CA LEU A 73 3.14 8.86 1.29
C LEU A 73 3.07 7.45 0.69
N ILE A 74 3.60 6.44 1.38
CA ILE A 74 3.53 5.04 0.93
C ILE A 74 2.07 4.61 0.77
N ARG A 75 1.23 4.92 1.75
CA ARG A 75 -0.20 4.55 1.71
C ARG A 75 -0.93 5.24 0.58
N ASP A 76 -0.76 6.55 0.44
CA ASP A 76 -1.48 7.35 -0.55
C ASP A 76 -1.10 6.92 -1.98
N GLN A 77 0.17 6.58 -2.23
CA GLN A 77 0.64 5.98 -3.50
C GLN A 77 0.00 4.61 -3.75
N ALA A 78 -0.07 3.75 -2.73
CA ALA A 78 -0.73 2.44 -2.86
C ALA A 78 -2.22 2.59 -3.20
N ILE A 79 -2.92 3.52 -2.54
CA ILE A 79 -4.32 3.81 -2.78
C ILE A 79 -4.53 4.26 -4.23
N GLU A 80 -3.67 5.15 -4.74
CA GLU A 80 -3.75 5.63 -6.12
C GLU A 80 -3.64 4.47 -7.13
N GLU A 81 -2.62 3.62 -6.98
CA GLU A 81 -2.41 2.44 -7.83
C GLU A 81 -3.60 1.45 -7.74
N LEU A 82 -4.12 1.20 -6.53
CA LEU A 82 -5.25 0.28 -6.32
C LEU A 82 -6.57 0.82 -6.87
N VAL A 83 -6.83 2.13 -6.72
CA VAL A 83 -8.00 2.79 -7.32
C VAL A 83 -7.94 2.72 -8.84
N TYR A 84 -6.75 2.89 -9.42
CA TYR A 84 -6.54 2.73 -10.86
C TYR A 84 -6.86 1.31 -11.35
N LEU A 85 -6.44 0.28 -10.62
CA LEU A 85 -6.81 -1.12 -10.90
C LEU A 85 -8.32 -1.36 -10.71
N GLY A 86 -8.91 -0.79 -9.66
CA GLY A 86 -10.35 -0.87 -9.37
C GLY A 86 -11.21 -0.28 -10.50
N LYS A 87 -10.81 0.89 -11.05
CA LYS A 87 -11.47 1.50 -12.22
C LYS A 87 -11.43 0.60 -13.45
N ALA A 88 -10.35 -0.14 -13.65
CA ALA A 88 -10.25 -1.08 -14.76
C ALA A 88 -11.13 -2.31 -14.56
N ARG A 89 -11.18 -2.84 -13.32
CA ARG A 89 -12.13 -3.89 -12.94
C ARG A 89 -13.56 -3.46 -13.21
N GLU A 90 -13.96 -2.22 -12.86
CA GLU A 90 -15.34 -1.75 -13.09
C GLU A 90 -15.76 -1.71 -14.57
N LYS A 91 -14.82 -1.64 -15.51
CA LYS A 91 -15.11 -1.71 -16.95
C LYS A 91 -15.38 -3.14 -17.43
N MET A 92 -15.09 -4.15 -16.62
CA MET A 92 -15.33 -5.55 -16.97
C MET A 92 -16.81 -5.92 -16.78
N ASN A 93 -17.26 -6.94 -17.53
CA ASN A 93 -18.58 -7.51 -17.31
C ASN A 93 -18.70 -8.16 -15.92
N LYS A 94 -19.94 -8.36 -15.45
CA LYS A 94 -20.22 -8.88 -14.11
C LYS A 94 -19.49 -10.22 -13.81
N PRO A 95 -19.54 -11.25 -14.68
CA PRO A 95 -18.80 -12.49 -14.44
C PRO A 95 -17.28 -12.29 -14.26
N ALA A 96 -16.67 -11.43 -15.06
CA ALA A 96 -15.24 -11.14 -14.95
C ALA A 96 -14.89 -10.37 -13.66
N ARG A 97 -15.73 -9.41 -13.23
CA ARG A 97 -15.55 -8.69 -11.95
C ARG A 97 -15.68 -9.60 -10.73
N GLU A 98 -16.65 -10.51 -10.76
CA GLU A 98 -16.81 -11.53 -9.72
C GLU A 98 -15.58 -12.45 -9.69
N GLY A 99 -15.11 -12.90 -10.86
CA GLY A 99 -13.87 -13.67 -11.00
C GLY A 99 -12.66 -12.95 -10.40
N CYS A 100 -12.50 -11.64 -10.63
CA CYS A 100 -11.43 -10.83 -10.04
C CYS A 100 -11.44 -10.89 -8.51
N SER A 101 -12.64 -10.80 -7.93
CA SER A 101 -12.84 -10.79 -6.49
C SER A 101 -12.49 -12.16 -5.87
N GLU A 102 -12.89 -13.26 -6.54
CA GLU A 102 -12.54 -14.62 -6.11
C GLU A 102 -11.05 -14.92 -6.23
N LYS A 103 -10.40 -14.51 -7.31
CA LYS A 103 -8.94 -14.66 -7.47
C LYS A 103 -8.17 -13.85 -6.44
N LEU A 104 -8.60 -12.63 -6.15
CA LEU A 104 -8.00 -11.82 -5.11
C LEU A 104 -8.17 -12.47 -3.72
N LYS A 105 -9.34 -13.02 -3.38
CA LYS A 105 -9.54 -13.78 -2.13
C LYS A 105 -8.55 -14.93 -1.97
N GLN A 106 -8.21 -15.62 -3.06
CA GLN A 106 -7.21 -16.69 -3.05
C GLN A 106 -5.78 -16.18 -2.79
N LYS A 107 -5.48 -14.94 -3.22
CA LYS A 107 -4.18 -14.28 -3.01
C LYS A 107 -4.05 -13.62 -1.64
N LEU A 108 -5.15 -13.21 -1.00
CA LEU A 108 -5.10 -12.51 0.30
C LEU A 108 -4.30 -13.22 1.39
N PRO A 109 -4.39 -14.56 1.57
CA PRO A 109 -3.54 -15.25 2.52
C PRO A 109 -2.05 -15.08 2.25
N MET A 110 -1.64 -14.96 0.98
CA MET A 110 -0.24 -14.74 0.61
C MET A 110 0.21 -13.33 0.98
N ILE A 111 -0.64 -12.31 0.77
CA ILE A 111 -0.36 -10.92 1.19
C ILE A 111 -0.15 -10.89 2.70
N ARG A 112 -1.08 -11.49 3.45
CA ARG A 112 -1.09 -11.50 4.92
C ARG A 112 0.04 -12.33 5.54
N ARG A 113 0.54 -13.35 4.83
CA ARG A 113 1.66 -14.20 5.30
C ARG A 113 3.03 -13.71 4.81
N SER A 114 3.09 -12.63 4.03
CA SER A 114 4.38 -12.04 3.66
C SER A 114 5.13 -11.61 4.93
N ALA A 115 6.46 -11.75 4.94
CA ALA A 115 7.28 -11.33 6.08
C ALA A 115 7.07 -9.85 6.42
N SER A 116 6.78 -9.04 5.40
CA SER A 116 6.45 -7.62 5.55
C SER A 116 5.06 -7.39 6.19
N ALA A 117 4.09 -8.28 5.99
CA ALA A 117 2.79 -8.21 6.66
C ALA A 117 2.85 -8.64 8.13
N GLY A 118 3.65 -9.65 8.46
CA GLY A 118 3.89 -10.06 9.85
C GLY A 118 4.52 -8.96 10.73
N LEU A 119 5.09 -7.91 10.12
CA LEU A 119 5.53 -6.74 10.87
C LEU A 119 4.37 -6.01 11.55
N LEU A 120 3.20 -5.92 10.92
CA LEU A 120 2.09 -5.17 11.51
C LEU A 120 1.67 -5.75 12.86
N ASP A 121 1.75 -7.08 13.01
CA ASP A 121 1.46 -7.79 14.27
C ASP A 121 2.38 -7.37 15.42
N VAL A 122 3.55 -6.79 15.12
CA VAL A 122 4.51 -6.32 16.12
C VAL A 122 4.55 -4.78 16.20
N ALA A 123 4.60 -4.11 15.06
CA ALA A 123 4.70 -2.66 14.98
C ALA A 123 3.42 -1.96 15.47
N VAL A 124 2.24 -2.46 15.10
CA VAL A 124 0.97 -1.82 15.50
C VAL A 124 0.81 -1.83 17.03
N PRO A 125 0.98 -2.96 17.76
CA PRO A 125 0.93 -2.93 19.22
C PRO A 125 2.02 -2.06 19.86
N HIS A 126 3.26 -2.09 19.34
CA HIS A 126 4.36 -1.27 19.84
C HIS A 126 4.00 0.22 19.77
N TYR A 127 3.65 0.72 18.58
CA TYR A 127 3.32 2.12 18.42
C TYR A 127 2.00 2.50 19.07
N ARG A 128 1.04 1.57 19.22
CA ARG A 128 -0.24 1.88 19.91
C ARG A 128 -0.02 2.25 21.37
N ALA A 129 1.00 1.70 22.02
CA ALA A 129 1.37 2.08 23.39
C ALA A 129 1.99 3.48 23.48
N ILE A 130 2.47 4.04 22.37
CA ILE A 130 3.17 5.32 22.28
C ILE A 130 2.24 6.41 21.71
N ASP A 131 1.65 6.13 20.55
CA ASP A 131 0.75 7.00 19.81
C ASP A 131 -0.29 6.18 19.04
N ILE A 132 -1.53 6.25 19.50
CA ILE A 132 -2.67 5.53 18.92
C ILE A 132 -2.94 5.97 17.48
N SER A 133 -2.77 7.26 17.16
CA SER A 133 -3.04 7.78 15.83
C SER A 133 -2.06 7.20 14.82
N PHE A 134 -0.77 7.19 15.15
CA PHE A 134 0.25 6.60 14.30
C PHE A 134 0.03 5.09 14.12
N ALA A 135 -0.30 4.37 15.19
CA ALA A 135 -0.61 2.95 15.09
C ALA A 135 -1.81 2.66 14.17
N ASN A 136 -2.83 3.51 14.16
CA ASN A 136 -3.97 3.39 13.26
C ASN A 136 -3.57 3.64 11.78
N GLU A 137 -2.61 4.54 11.53
CA GLU A 137 -2.07 4.75 10.19
C GLU A 137 -1.35 3.49 9.67
N LEU A 138 -0.62 2.78 10.54
CA LEU A 138 0.02 1.51 10.19
C LEU A 138 -0.99 0.39 9.99
N ASP A 139 -1.98 0.26 10.88
CA ASP A 139 -3.01 -0.78 10.82
C ASP A 139 -3.86 -0.69 9.53
N ALA A 140 -4.02 0.52 8.99
CA ALA A 140 -4.72 0.75 7.72
C ALA A 140 -4.10 -0.01 6.53
N PHE A 141 -2.80 -0.37 6.60
CA PHE A 141 -2.15 -1.14 5.55
C PHE A 141 -2.68 -2.58 5.43
N SER A 142 -3.24 -3.14 6.50
CA SER A 142 -3.78 -4.51 6.52
C SER A 142 -4.99 -4.73 5.61
N ARG A 143 -5.58 -3.64 5.11
CA ARG A 143 -6.80 -3.62 4.30
C ARG A 143 -6.63 -2.88 2.98
N LEU A 144 -5.40 -2.65 2.52
CA LEU A 144 -5.17 -1.91 1.27
C LEU A 144 -5.93 -2.49 0.08
N GLU A 145 -6.08 -3.81 0.00
CA GLU A 145 -6.75 -4.49 -1.12
C GLU A 145 -8.19 -3.98 -1.38
N ILE A 146 -8.83 -3.38 -0.37
CA ILE A 146 -10.20 -2.89 -0.48
C ILE A 146 -10.31 -1.76 -1.50
N TYR A 147 -9.24 -0.97 -1.68
CA TYR A 147 -9.22 0.15 -2.62
C TYR A 147 -9.29 -0.30 -4.08
N ALA A 148 -9.04 -1.58 -4.38
CA ALA A 148 -9.25 -2.16 -5.71
C ALA A 148 -10.63 -2.85 -5.87
N GLN A 149 -11.41 -2.97 -4.80
CA GLN A 149 -12.71 -3.64 -4.77
C GLN A 149 -13.82 -2.64 -4.42
N PHE A 150 -14.26 -1.84 -5.39
CA PHE A 150 -15.14 -0.69 -5.14
C PHE A 150 -16.48 -1.04 -4.48
N GLU A 151 -17.07 -2.20 -4.75
CA GLU A 151 -18.24 -2.66 -3.98
C GLU A 151 -17.92 -2.77 -2.49
N LEU A 152 -16.82 -3.45 -2.16
CA LEU A 152 -16.38 -3.66 -0.79
C LEU A 152 -15.96 -2.35 -0.11
N LEU A 153 -15.29 -1.45 -0.85
CA LEU A 153 -14.91 -0.13 -0.37
C LEU A 153 -16.15 0.71 -0.01
N ARG A 154 -17.17 0.72 -0.86
CA ARG A 154 -18.44 1.41 -0.59
C ARG A 154 -19.16 0.83 0.62
N GLU A 155 -19.09 -0.49 0.83
CA GLU A 155 -19.71 -1.15 1.97
C GLU A 155 -19.00 -0.89 3.29
N GLN A 156 -17.66 -0.94 3.30
CA GLN A 156 -16.90 -0.90 4.55
C GLN A 156 -16.34 0.49 4.89
N LEU A 157 -16.14 1.36 3.89
CA LEU A 157 -15.55 2.70 4.03
C LEU A 157 -16.29 3.72 3.13
N PRO A 158 -17.60 3.98 3.36
CA PRO A 158 -18.42 4.78 2.45
C PRO A 158 -17.94 6.22 2.27
N GLU A 159 -17.46 6.87 3.34
CA GLU A 159 -16.92 8.24 3.26
C GLU A 159 -15.61 8.29 2.45
N GLU A 160 -14.81 7.23 2.53
CA GLU A 160 -13.57 7.12 1.77
C GLU A 160 -13.85 6.86 0.29
N ALA A 161 -14.82 5.99 -0.02
CA ALA A 161 -15.31 5.79 -1.38
C ALA A 161 -15.80 7.12 -1.98
N LYS A 162 -16.56 7.92 -1.21
CA LYS A 162 -17.02 9.24 -1.60
C LYS A 162 -15.87 10.21 -1.85
N ARG A 163 -14.87 10.26 -0.95
CA ARG A 163 -13.65 11.08 -1.11
C ARG A 163 -12.91 10.76 -2.41
N LEU A 164 -12.93 9.49 -2.82
CA LEU A 164 -12.28 8.99 -4.04
C LEU A 164 -13.16 9.09 -5.30
N GLY A 165 -14.39 9.61 -5.19
CA GLY A 165 -15.32 9.70 -6.32
C GLY A 165 -15.89 8.35 -6.79
N ILE A 166 -15.91 7.35 -5.91
CA ILE A 166 -16.40 6.00 -6.18
C ILE A 166 -17.86 5.92 -5.72
N SER A 167 -18.79 6.28 -6.61
CA SER A 167 -20.24 6.14 -6.39
C SER A 167 -20.75 4.74 -6.77
N LYS A 168 -21.99 4.41 -6.39
CA LYS A 168 -22.64 3.19 -6.92
C LYS A 168 -22.74 3.30 -8.44
N PRO A 169 -22.52 2.22 -9.20
CA PRO A 169 -22.91 2.18 -10.60
C PRO A 169 -24.44 2.32 -10.69
N ASP A 170 -24.91 3.20 -11.57
CA ASP A 170 -26.33 3.38 -11.90
C ASP A 170 -26.94 2.08 -12.49
#